data_AF-A0AA50HTD4-F1
#
_entry.id   AF-A0AA50HTD4-F1
#
_cell.length_a   1.000
_cell.length_b   1.000
_cell.length_c   1.000
_cell.angle_alpha   90.00
_cell.angle_beta   90.00
_cell.angle_gamma   90.00
#
_symmetry.space_group_name_H-M   'P 1'
#
loop_
_entity.id
_entity.type
_entity.pdbx_description
1 polymer ?
#
loop_
_entity_poly.entity_id
_entity_poly.type
_entity_poly.pdbx_seq_one_letter_code
_entity_poly.pdbx_strand_id
1 'polypeptide(L)'
;MSNPTTMTAQEKEAYKEKVRAKIDKLNAQIDQMTAEAREKAADANVNYQKSLKDLQAQRDALMGKWHDLQQSGEAAWEELQAG
;
A
#
# COMPACT_ATOMS: atom_id res chain seq x y z
N MET A 1 -28.61 -19.66 -14.67
CA MET A 1 -27.88 -19.86 -13.39
C MET A 1 -27.02 -18.62 -13.21
N SER A 2 -27.33 -17.77 -12.23
CA SER A 2 -26.62 -16.50 -12.05
C SER A 2 -25.26 -16.75 -11.41
N ASN A 3 -24.19 -16.18 -11.98
CA ASN A 3 -22.85 -16.24 -11.38
C ASN A 3 -22.81 -15.36 -10.12
N PRO A 4 -22.48 -15.89 -8.94
CA PRO A 4 -22.18 -15.08 -7.77
C PRO A 4 -20.68 -14.77 -7.77
N THR A 5 -20.26 -13.82 -8.61
CA THR A 5 -18.85 -13.37 -8.69
C THR A 5 -18.69 -11.94 -8.21
N THR A 6 -19.48 -11.56 -7.20
CA THR A 6 -19.38 -10.29 -6.49
C THR A 6 -18.76 -10.57 -5.12
N MET A 7 -17.58 -10.00 -4.84
CA MET A 7 -16.91 -10.13 -3.54
C MET A 7 -17.85 -9.78 -2.39
N THR A 8 -17.93 -10.68 -1.40
CA THR A 8 -18.72 -10.47 -0.18
C THR A 8 -18.16 -9.33 0.65
N ALA A 9 -18.97 -8.76 1.56
CA ALA A 9 -18.52 -7.72 2.47
C ALA A 9 -17.30 -8.15 3.33
N GLN A 10 -17.23 -9.43 3.72
CA GLN A 10 -16.10 -9.98 4.48
C GLN A 10 -14.83 -10.07 3.64
N GLU A 11 -14.93 -10.45 2.36
CA GLU A 11 -13.77 -10.48 1.45
C GLU A 11 -13.30 -9.07 1.11
N LYS A 12 -14.22 -8.11 0.92
CA LYS A 12 -13.92 -6.67 0.75
C LYS A 12 -13.12 -6.15 1.96
N GLU A 13 -13.56 -6.46 3.18
CA GLU A 13 -12.88 -6.02 4.41
C GLU A 13 -11.53 -6.73 4.64
N ALA A 14 -11.44 -8.04 4.35
CA ALA A 14 -10.18 -8.77 4.43
C ALA A 14 -9.15 -8.28 3.40
N TYR A 15 -9.59 -7.95 2.18
CA TYR A 15 -8.75 -7.30 1.17
C TYR A 15 -8.32 -5.91 1.64
N LYS A 16 -9.23 -5.14 2.24
CA LYS A 16 -8.91 -3.82 2.82
C LYS A 16 -7.80 -3.90 3.85
N GLU A 17 -7.97 -4.71 4.89
CA GLU A 17 -6.96 -4.87 5.95
C GLU A 17 -5.62 -5.41 5.40
N LYS A 18 -5.63 -6.23 4.34
CA LYS A 18 -4.42 -6.66 3.62
C LYS A 18 -3.70 -5.50 2.90
N VAL A 19 -4.41 -4.52 2.36
CA VAL A 19 -3.81 -3.30 1.77
C VAL A 19 -3.24 -2.41 2.88
N ARG A 20 -4.00 -2.21 3.96
CA ARG A 20 -3.57 -1.45 5.14
C ARG A 20 -2.28 -2.01 5.75
N ALA A 21 -2.23 -3.32 6.02
CA ALA A 21 -1.04 -3.98 6.58
C ALA A 21 0.20 -3.85 5.69
N LYS A 22 0.05 -3.71 4.36
CA LYS A 22 1.17 -3.40 3.45
C LYS A 22 1.64 -1.96 3.60
N ILE A 23 0.72 -1.00 3.74
CA ILE A 23 1.05 0.41 3.98
C ILE A 23 1.79 0.56 5.32
N ASP A 24 1.29 -0.07 6.37
CA ASP A 24 1.91 -0.05 7.70
C ASP A 24 3.32 -0.68 7.68
N LYS A 25 3.50 -1.79 6.95
CA LYS A 25 4.84 -2.38 6.72
C LYS A 25 5.78 -1.42 5.98
N LEU A 26 5.31 -0.73 4.94
CA LEU A 26 6.12 0.23 4.19
C LEU A 26 6.49 1.44 5.06
N ASN A 27 5.58 1.93 5.89
CA ASN A 27 5.87 2.97 6.89
C ASN A 27 6.99 2.53 7.84
N ALA A 28 6.87 1.36 8.47
CA ALA A 28 7.90 0.83 9.36
C ALA A 28 9.27 0.66 8.67
N GLN A 29 9.29 0.28 7.39
CA GLN A 29 10.55 0.22 6.61
C GLN A 29 11.12 1.61 6.31
N ILE A 30 10.29 2.62 6.03
CA ILE A 30 10.69 4.01 5.80
C ILE A 30 11.17 4.69 7.08
N ASP A 31 10.67 4.27 8.25
CA ASP A 31 11.02 4.78 9.58
C ASP A 31 12.25 4.08 10.21
N GLN A 32 12.51 2.81 9.85
CA GLN A 32 13.78 2.13 10.14
C GLN A 32 14.89 2.65 9.22
N MET A 33 14.60 2.76 7.91
CA MET A 33 15.30 3.75 7.10
C MET A 33 15.01 5.16 7.66
N THR A 34 15.68 6.22 7.22
CA THR A 34 15.63 7.55 7.88
C THR A 34 16.25 7.55 9.28
N ALA A 35 15.86 6.68 10.22
CA ALA A 35 16.54 6.50 11.50
C ALA A 35 17.99 6.02 11.31
N GLU A 36 18.21 4.94 10.56
CA GLU A 36 19.56 4.48 10.22
C GLU A 36 20.39 5.55 9.47
N ALA A 37 19.78 6.41 8.65
CA ALA A 37 20.49 7.49 7.98
C ALA A 37 20.84 8.66 8.92
N ARG A 38 19.97 8.97 9.88
CA ARG A 38 20.24 9.97 10.93
C ARG A 38 21.38 9.52 11.83
N GLU A 39 21.41 8.23 12.20
CA GLU A 39 22.49 7.63 12.98
C GLU A 39 23.83 7.65 12.20
N LYS A 40 23.81 7.26 10.92
CA LYS A 40 25.02 7.15 10.09
C LYS A 40 25.55 8.49 9.55
N ALA A 41 24.83 9.60 9.79
CA ALA A 41 25.19 11.04 9.78
C ALA A 41 26.02 11.68 8.64
N ALA A 42 26.83 10.95 7.89
CA ALA A 42 27.77 11.46 6.87
C ALA A 42 27.70 10.71 5.53
N ASP A 43 27.51 9.38 5.55
CA ASP A 43 27.57 8.52 4.35
C ASP A 43 26.20 7.94 3.94
N ALA A 44 25.14 8.76 3.99
CA ALA A 44 23.82 8.42 3.44
C ALA A 44 23.85 8.43 1.90
N ASN A 45 24.50 7.39 1.35
CA ASN A 45 24.78 7.15 -0.07
C ASN A 45 23.55 7.40 -0.97
N VAL A 46 23.78 7.87 -2.20
CA VAL A 46 22.74 8.08 -3.24
C VAL A 46 21.81 6.86 -3.38
N ASN A 47 22.35 5.64 -3.25
CA ASN A 47 21.57 4.40 -3.26
C ASN A 47 20.54 4.33 -2.12
N TYR A 48 20.89 4.79 -0.92
CA TYR A 48 19.98 4.83 0.23
C TYR A 48 18.86 5.85 0.00
N GLN A 49 19.20 7.05 -0.47
CA GLN A 49 18.21 8.09 -0.80
C GLN A 49 17.26 7.64 -1.91
N LYS A 50 17.77 6.90 -2.90
CA LYS A 50 16.97 6.28 -3.95
C LYS A 50 16.01 5.23 -3.37
N SER A 51 16.50 4.26 -2.61
CA SER A 51 15.66 3.24 -1.97
C SER A 51 14.59 3.84 -1.05
N LEU A 52 14.90 4.91 -0.31
CA LEU A 52 13.92 5.63 0.50
C LEU A 52 12.81 6.24 -0.37
N LYS A 53 13.18 6.94 -1.46
CA LYS A 53 12.21 7.51 -2.41
C LYS A 53 11.37 6.43 -3.10
N ASP A 54 11.98 5.31 -3.47
CA ASP A 54 11.29 4.19 -4.11
C ASP A 54 10.27 3.54 -3.15
N LEU A 55 10.58 3.43 -1.85
CA LEU A 55 9.64 2.97 -0.82
C LEU A 55 8.52 3.99 -0.56
N GLN A 56 8.86 5.28 -0.48
CA GLN A 56 7.88 6.37 -0.32
C GLN A 56 6.89 6.39 -1.49
N ALA A 57 7.38 6.34 -2.74
CA ALA A 57 6.53 6.29 -3.93
C ALA A 57 5.62 5.04 -3.97
N GLN A 58 6.13 3.87 -3.56
CA GLN A 58 5.30 2.65 -3.44
C GLN A 58 4.21 2.80 -2.38
N ARG A 59 4.54 3.34 -1.20
CA ARG A 59 3.57 3.61 -0.14
C ARG A 59 2.51 4.59 -0.60
N ASP A 60 2.92 5.70 -1.22
CA ASP A 60 2.02 6.78 -1.63
C ASP A 60 1.06 6.29 -2.73
N ALA A 61 1.55 5.47 -3.68
CA ALA A 61 0.71 4.78 -4.66
C ALA A 61 -0.26 3.77 -4.03
N LEU A 62 0.15 3.03 -2.98
CA LEU A 62 -0.75 2.16 -2.21
C LEU A 62 -1.78 2.97 -1.41
N MET A 63 -1.42 4.13 -0.84
CA MET A 63 -2.33 5.01 -0.12
C MET A 63 -3.37 5.65 -1.05
N GLY A 64 -2.98 6.03 -2.27
CA GLY A 64 -3.93 6.45 -3.32
C GLY A 64 -4.95 5.36 -3.61
N LYS A 65 -4.46 4.16 -3.99
CA LYS A 65 -5.33 3.00 -4.23
C LYS A 65 -6.21 2.65 -3.02
N TRP A 66 -5.71 2.78 -1.80
CA TRP A 66 -6.47 2.59 -0.57
C TRP A 66 -7.59 3.62 -0.39
N HIS A 67 -7.32 4.88 -0.69
CA HIS A 67 -8.33 5.95 -0.63
C HIS A 67 -9.44 5.70 -1.64
N ASP A 68 -9.07 5.42 -2.89
CA ASP A 68 -10.00 5.06 -3.96
C ASP A 68 -10.86 3.86 -3.56
N LEU A 69 -10.23 2.83 -2.97
CA LEU A 69 -10.87 1.60 -2.49
C LEU A 69 -11.87 1.81 -1.34
N GLN A 70 -11.63 2.81 -0.49
CA GLN A 70 -12.57 3.18 0.58
C GLN A 70 -13.77 3.96 0.06
N GLN A 71 -13.61 4.68 -1.07
CA GLN A 71 -14.68 5.45 -1.72
C GLN A 71 -15.43 4.64 -2.79
N SER A 72 -14.84 3.58 -3.33
CA SER A 72 -15.43 2.74 -4.36
C SER A 72 -16.68 1.99 -3.88
N GLY A 73 -17.80 2.25 -4.56
CA GLY A 73 -19.01 1.42 -4.49
C GLY A 73 -18.84 0.08 -5.22
N GLU A 74 -19.86 -0.78 -5.17
CA GLU A 74 -19.74 -2.19 -5.54
C GLU A 74 -19.23 -2.45 -6.96
N ALA A 75 -19.61 -1.65 -7.95
CA ALA A 75 -19.15 -1.79 -9.33
C ALA A 75 -17.62 -1.73 -9.49
N ALA A 76 -16.95 -0.85 -8.74
CA ALA A 76 -15.49 -0.72 -8.77
C ALA A 76 -14.77 -1.86 -8.02
N TRP A 77 -15.48 -2.60 -7.14
CA TRP A 77 -14.97 -3.86 -6.59
C TRP A 77 -15.03 -5.01 -7.61
N GLU A 78 -16.04 -5.01 -8.49
CA GLU A 78 -16.13 -6.00 -9.57
C GLU A 78 -15.05 -5.76 -10.64
N GLU A 79 -14.76 -4.51 -10.99
CA GLU A 79 -13.62 -4.15 -11.85
C GLU A 79 -12.27 -4.59 -11.26
N LEU A 80 -12.08 -4.45 -9.94
CA LEU A 80 -10.88 -4.92 -9.23
C LEU A 80 -10.73 -6.45 -9.16
N GLN A 81 -11.81 -7.22 -9.37
CA GLN A 81 -11.76 -8.68 -9.51
C GLN A 81 -11.53 -9.14 -10.95
N ALA A 82 -11.82 -8.29 -11.94
CA ALA A 82 -11.75 -8.63 -13.36
C ALA A 82 -10.39 -8.37 -14.02
N GLY A 83 -9.46 -7.70 -13.32
CA GLY A 83 -8.12 -7.30 -13.81
C GLY A 83 -6.94 -8.01 -13.15
#